data_AF-A0ABD1YDI8-F1
#
_entry.id   AF-A0ABD1YDI8-F1
#
_cell.length_a   1.000
_cell.length_b   1.000
_cell.length_c   1.000
_cell.angle_alpha   90.00
_cell.angle_beta   90.00
_cell.angle_gamma   90.00
#
_symmetry.space_group_name_H-M   'P 1'
#
loop_
_entity.id
_entity.type
_entity.pdbx_description
1 polymer ?
#
loop_
_entity_poly.entity_id
_entity_poly.type
_entity_poly.pdbx_seq_one_letter_code
_entity_poly.pdbx_strand_id
1 'polypeptide(L)'
;MAAAARPLVSIQALDGESGGASTTLPTVLLAPIRQDIVEFVHSNVAKNKLYAVCSALAASAIPALLLARGHKIEKVPEVPLVLSDAVENIEKTSAAFIVLKKFGAIDDIEKKKEIKRRVLKKNPLENLGAMLELNPYAKTARRMELVAQEGRVKAKAEKLKLKRSTPQVLQFRRPISVTEA
;
A
#
# COMPACT_ATOMS: atom_id res chain seq x y z
N MET A 1 -41.89 10.38 -11.38
CA MET A 1 -40.60 11.05 -11.65
C MET A 1 -40.71 12.44 -11.06
N ALA A 2 -40.20 12.67 -9.85
CA ALA A 2 -40.34 13.97 -9.19
C ALA A 2 -39.58 15.02 -10.02
N ALA A 3 -40.25 16.12 -10.37
CA ALA A 3 -39.58 17.31 -10.87
C ALA A 3 -38.70 17.82 -9.71
N ALA A 4 -37.44 17.41 -9.72
CA ALA A 4 -36.53 17.66 -8.62
C ALA A 4 -36.25 19.17 -8.57
N ALA A 5 -36.71 19.84 -7.51
CA ALA A 5 -36.27 21.20 -7.21
C ALA A 5 -34.74 21.20 -7.17
N ARG A 6 -34.12 22.07 -7.97
CA ARG A 6 -32.66 22.20 -8.06
C ARG A 6 -32.27 23.28 -7.06
N PRO A 7 -31.67 22.93 -5.91
CA PRO A 7 -31.32 23.93 -4.91
C PRO A 7 -30.27 24.89 -5.47
N LEU A 8 -30.24 26.09 -4.90
CA LEU A 8 -29.20 27.07 -5.15
C LEU A 8 -27.97 26.73 -4.32
N VAL A 9 -26.78 26.85 -4.91
CA VAL A 9 -25.48 26.75 -4.24
C VAL A 9 -24.83 28.12 -4.22
N SER A 10 -24.19 28.46 -3.10
CA SER A 10 -23.53 29.75 -2.98
C SER A 10 -22.16 29.72 -3.66
N ILE A 11 -21.80 30.79 -4.36
CA ILE A 11 -20.46 30.97 -4.88
C ILE A 11 -19.65 31.66 -3.78
N GLN A 12 -18.54 31.04 -3.38
CA GLN A 12 -17.69 31.56 -2.32
C GLN A 12 -16.55 32.39 -2.91
N ALA A 13 -16.34 33.58 -2.34
CA ALA A 13 -15.21 34.42 -2.69
C ALA A 13 -13.93 33.89 -2.05
N LEU A 14 -12.76 34.23 -2.61
CA LEU A 14 -11.44 33.78 -2.16
C LEU A 14 -11.13 34.07 -0.67
N ASP A 15 -11.89 34.97 -0.05
CA ASP A 15 -11.73 35.37 1.34
C ASP A 15 -12.52 34.53 2.34
N GLY A 16 -13.27 33.54 1.87
CA GLY A 16 -14.06 32.65 2.74
C GLY A 16 -15.45 33.19 3.07
N GLU A 17 -15.83 34.31 2.45
CA GLU A 17 -17.17 34.88 2.54
C GLU A 17 -18.03 34.44 1.35
N SER A 18 -19.34 34.27 1.59
CA SER A 18 -20.30 34.05 0.52
C SER A 18 -20.32 35.27 -0.39
N GLY A 19 -19.92 35.12 -1.66
CA GLY A 19 -19.79 36.21 -2.62
C GLY A 19 -21.12 36.81 -3.09
N GLY A 20 -22.23 36.54 -2.40
CA GLY A 20 -23.60 36.96 -2.71
C GLY A 20 -24.20 36.31 -3.96
N ALA A 21 -23.37 35.87 -4.91
CA ALA A 21 -23.80 35.15 -6.10
C ALA A 21 -24.18 33.70 -5.75
N SER A 22 -25.28 33.24 -6.35
CA SER A 22 -25.74 31.85 -6.22
C SER A 22 -26.04 31.27 -7.60
N THR A 23 -25.84 29.97 -7.74
CA THR A 23 -26.11 29.24 -8.99
C THR A 23 -27.04 28.08 -8.73
N THR A 24 -27.89 27.76 -9.69
CA THR A 24 -28.76 26.58 -9.62
C THR A 24 -27.93 25.32 -9.81
N LEU A 25 -28.09 24.32 -8.93
CA LEU A 25 -27.40 23.03 -9.07
C LEU A 25 -27.59 22.44 -10.47
N PRO A 26 -26.53 22.05 -11.20
CA PRO A 26 -26.61 21.32 -12.47
C PRO A 26 -27.45 20.02 -12.42
N THR A 27 -28.20 19.71 -13.48
CA THR A 27 -29.00 18.47 -13.57
C THR A 27 -28.14 17.22 -13.43
N VAL A 28 -26.89 17.29 -13.89
CA VAL A 28 -25.94 16.17 -13.85
C VAL A 28 -25.64 15.72 -12.41
N LEU A 29 -25.72 16.62 -11.43
CA LEU A 29 -25.48 16.28 -10.02
C LEU A 29 -26.65 15.53 -9.35
N LEU A 30 -27.82 15.51 -9.99
CA LEU A 30 -28.99 14.75 -9.58
C LEU A 30 -29.11 13.39 -10.31
N ALA A 31 -28.11 13.03 -11.11
CA ALA A 31 -28.14 11.78 -11.87
C ALA A 31 -28.12 10.55 -10.94
N PRO A 32 -28.77 9.43 -11.31
CA PRO A 32 -28.71 8.20 -10.54
C PRO A 32 -27.28 7.64 -10.46
N ILE A 33 -26.82 7.35 -9.24
CA ILE A 33 -25.46 6.88 -9.00
C ILE A 33 -25.39 5.38 -9.31
N ARG A 34 -24.67 5.02 -10.37
CA ARG A 34 -24.39 3.63 -10.75
C ARG A 34 -22.91 3.28 -10.59
N GLN A 35 -22.60 2.60 -9.50
CA GLN A 35 -21.23 2.20 -9.16
C GLN A 35 -20.66 1.15 -10.13
N ASP A 36 -21.51 0.23 -10.61
CA ASP A 36 -21.16 -0.83 -11.54
C ASP A 36 -20.59 -0.31 -12.87
N ILE A 37 -21.23 0.72 -13.44
CA ILE A 37 -20.78 1.35 -14.69
C ILE A 37 -19.47 2.10 -14.46
N VAL A 38 -19.34 2.78 -13.31
CA VAL A 38 -18.11 3.50 -12.94
C VAL A 38 -16.93 2.53 -12.80
N GLU A 39 -17.14 1.39 -12.14
CA GLU A 39 -16.12 0.36 -11.96
C GLU A 39 -15.73 -0.28 -13.32
N PHE A 40 -16.71 -0.62 -14.15
CA PHE A 40 -16.45 -1.17 -15.48
C PHE A 40 -15.61 -0.23 -16.36
N VAL A 41 -15.90 1.07 -16.32
CA VAL A 41 -15.14 2.10 -17.05
C VAL A 41 -13.77 2.32 -16.39
N HIS A 42 -13.68 2.28 -15.06
CA HIS A 42 -12.39 2.40 -14.36
C HIS A 42 -11.42 1.28 -14.73
N SER A 43 -11.90 0.04 -14.83
CA SER A 43 -11.09 -1.10 -15.30
C SER A 43 -10.78 -1.03 -16.81
N ASN A 44 -11.62 -0.34 -17.59
CA ASN A 44 -11.48 -0.21 -19.04
C ASN A 44 -11.38 1.27 -19.44
N VAL A 45 -10.35 1.99 -19.00
CA VAL A 45 -10.23 3.45 -19.14
C VAL A 45 -10.42 3.97 -20.58
N ALA A 46 -10.12 3.15 -21.60
CA ALA A 46 -10.39 3.48 -23.00
C ALA A 46 -11.89 3.62 -23.35
N LYS A 47 -12.79 3.09 -22.51
CA LYS A 47 -14.25 3.13 -22.68
C LYS A 47 -14.83 4.34 -21.94
N ASN A 48 -14.62 5.54 -22.48
CA ASN A 48 -15.24 6.75 -21.94
C ASN A 48 -16.74 6.75 -22.19
N LYS A 49 -17.53 6.35 -21.18
CA LYS A 49 -18.99 6.42 -21.22
C LYS A 49 -19.47 7.65 -20.46
N LEU A 50 -20.26 8.51 -21.12
CA LEU A 50 -20.89 9.69 -20.51
C LEU A 50 -21.64 9.36 -19.20
N TYR A 51 -22.26 8.18 -19.14
CA TYR A 51 -23.00 7.73 -17.96
C TYR A 51 -22.12 7.53 -16.71
N ALA A 52 -20.88 7.05 -16.88
CA ALA A 52 -19.93 6.89 -15.78
C ALA A 52 -19.52 8.25 -15.21
N VAL A 53 -19.29 9.23 -16.08
CA VAL A 53 -18.95 10.60 -15.68
C VAL A 53 -20.08 11.26 -14.92
N CYS A 54 -21.33 11.15 -15.41
CA CYS A 54 -22.49 11.69 -14.71
C CYS A 54 -22.68 11.08 -13.33
N SER A 55 -22.51 9.75 -13.21
CA SER A 55 -22.60 9.04 -11.93
C SER A 55 -21.51 9.48 -10.95
N ALA A 56 -20.28 9.71 -11.44
CA ALA A 56 -19.17 10.18 -10.63
C ALA A 56 -19.37 11.64 -10.14
N LEU A 57 -19.88 12.52 -11.02
CA LEU A 57 -20.21 13.90 -10.65
C LEU A 57 -21.32 13.95 -9.60
N ALA A 58 -22.41 13.21 -9.81
CA ALA A 58 -23.49 13.11 -8.82
C ALA A 58 -22.99 12.59 -7.47
N ALA A 59 -22.10 11.60 -7.46
CA ALA A 59 -21.51 11.09 -6.21
C ALA A 59 -20.69 12.15 -5.46
N SER A 60 -20.02 13.08 -6.16
CA SER A 60 -19.23 14.14 -5.53
C SER A 60 -20.08 15.22 -4.84
N ALA A 61 -21.35 15.36 -5.19
CA ALA A 61 -22.27 16.29 -4.54
C ALA A 61 -22.84 15.75 -3.20
N ILE A 62 -22.65 14.45 -2.89
CA ILE A 62 -23.23 13.82 -1.70
C ILE A 62 -22.18 13.71 -0.58
N PRO A 63 -22.34 14.42 0.56
CA PRO A 63 -21.34 14.45 1.62
C PRO A 63 -21.12 13.07 2.27
N ALA A 64 -22.18 12.26 2.40
CA ALA A 64 -22.09 10.91 2.95
C ALA A 64 -21.14 10.00 2.14
N LEU A 65 -21.16 10.11 0.80
CA LEU A 65 -20.30 9.30 -0.07
C LEU A 65 -18.84 9.76 -0.02
N LEU A 66 -18.60 11.07 0.13
CA LEU A 66 -17.25 11.62 0.30
C LEU A 66 -16.61 11.18 1.62
N LEU A 67 -17.37 11.23 2.71
CA LEU A 67 -16.94 10.75 4.03
C LEU A 67 -16.68 9.24 4.01
N ALA A 68 -17.56 8.46 3.35
CA ALA A 68 -17.36 7.01 3.19
C ALA A 68 -16.10 6.68 2.38
N ARG A 69 -15.74 7.51 1.39
CA ARG A 69 -14.46 7.40 0.66
C ARG A 69 -13.25 7.80 1.51
N GLY A 70 -13.47 8.49 2.63
CA GLY A 70 -12.47 8.91 3.60
C GLY A 70 -11.91 10.31 3.38
N HIS A 71 -12.65 11.19 2.69
CA HIS A 71 -12.33 12.62 2.65
C HIS A 71 -12.69 13.30 3.97
N LYS A 72 -11.89 14.28 4.40
CA LYS A 72 -12.19 15.09 5.60
C LYS A 72 -12.87 16.41 5.21
N ILE A 73 -14.20 16.46 5.33
CA ILE A 73 -15.03 17.60 4.88
C ILE A 73 -15.80 18.29 6.00
N GLU A 74 -15.52 17.98 7.27
CA GLU A 74 -16.28 18.46 8.43
C GLU A 74 -16.28 19.99 8.59
N LYS A 75 -15.22 20.66 8.16
CA LYS A 75 -15.05 22.11 8.24
C LYS A 75 -15.53 22.85 6.99
N VAL A 76 -15.86 22.12 5.92
CA VAL A 76 -16.26 22.73 4.65
C VAL A 76 -17.72 23.20 4.77
N PRO A 77 -18.06 24.44 4.38
CA PRO A 77 -19.39 25.03 4.57
C PRO A 77 -20.50 24.32 3.77
N GLU A 78 -20.23 23.94 2.52
CA GLU A 78 -21.21 23.27 1.67
C GLU A 78 -20.53 22.33 0.65
N VAL A 79 -21.28 21.33 0.18
CA VAL A 79 -20.87 20.42 -0.90
C VAL A 79 -21.98 20.45 -1.94
N PRO A 80 -21.69 20.70 -3.23
CA PRO A 80 -20.39 20.99 -3.84
C PRO A 80 -19.84 22.40 -3.50
N LEU A 81 -18.54 22.50 -3.24
CA LEU A 81 -17.87 23.79 -3.00
C LEU A 81 -17.63 24.51 -4.33
N VAL A 82 -18.23 25.69 -4.51
CA VAL A 82 -18.08 26.52 -5.71
C VAL A 82 -17.33 27.80 -5.35
N LEU A 83 -16.27 28.10 -6.09
CA LEU A 83 -15.45 29.29 -5.92
C LEU A 83 -15.62 30.24 -7.10
N SER A 84 -15.31 31.52 -6.90
CA SER A 84 -15.28 32.50 -7.98
C SER A 84 -14.11 32.29 -8.96
N ASP A 85 -14.27 32.73 -10.20
CA ASP A 85 -13.30 32.59 -11.30
C ASP A 85 -11.93 33.22 -10.99
N ALA A 86 -11.85 34.07 -9.97
CA ALA A 86 -10.61 34.64 -9.48
C ALA A 86 -9.56 33.58 -9.05
N VAL A 87 -9.99 32.34 -8.73
CA VAL A 87 -9.09 31.21 -8.45
C VAL A 87 -8.17 30.89 -9.63
N GLU A 88 -8.61 31.08 -10.87
CA GLU A 88 -7.84 30.71 -12.07
C GLU A 88 -6.53 31.50 -12.21
N ASN A 89 -6.48 32.72 -11.66
CA ASN A 89 -5.32 33.61 -11.73
C ASN A 89 -4.29 33.38 -10.60
N ILE A 90 -4.49 32.37 -9.73
CA ILE A 90 -3.57 32.08 -8.63
C ILE A 90 -2.33 31.33 -9.15
N GLU A 91 -1.21 32.03 -9.26
CA GLU A 91 0.05 31.44 -9.74
C GLU A 91 0.85 30.73 -8.63
N LYS A 92 0.79 31.26 -7.40
CA LYS A 92 1.65 30.80 -6.30
C LYS A 92 0.96 29.72 -5.47
N THR A 93 1.67 28.62 -5.22
CA THR A 93 1.21 27.52 -4.36
C THR A 93 0.94 27.97 -2.93
N SER A 94 1.68 28.97 -2.43
CA SER A 94 1.43 29.57 -1.13
C SER A 94 0.07 30.28 -1.06
N ALA A 95 -0.34 30.96 -2.12
CA ALA A 95 -1.64 31.60 -2.22
C ALA A 95 -2.76 30.54 -2.30
N ALA A 96 -2.59 29.49 -3.09
CA ALA A 96 -3.54 28.37 -3.14
C ALA A 96 -3.72 27.68 -1.77
N PHE A 97 -2.63 27.53 -1.01
CA PHE A 97 -2.67 26.96 0.34
C PHE A 97 -3.49 27.84 1.31
N ILE A 98 -3.37 29.17 1.20
CA ILE A 98 -4.15 30.11 2.01
C ILE A 98 -5.65 29.96 1.71
N VAL A 99 -6.01 29.85 0.43
CA VAL A 99 -7.41 29.65 0.00
C VAL A 99 -7.98 28.35 0.56
N LEU A 100 -7.27 27.23 0.40
CA LEU A 100 -7.69 25.93 0.92
C LEU A 100 -7.81 25.90 2.46
N LYS A 101 -6.94 26.65 3.15
CA LYS A 101 -6.99 26.81 4.61
C LYS A 101 -8.25 27.57 5.04
N LYS A 102 -8.61 28.64 4.34
CA LYS A 102 -9.81 29.45 4.62
C LYS A 102 -11.10 28.62 4.49
N PHE A 103 -11.19 27.75 3.49
CA PHE A 103 -12.35 26.89 3.25
C PHE A 103 -12.37 25.59 4.07
N GLY A 104 -11.42 25.38 4.97
CA GLY A 104 -11.36 24.18 5.82
C GLY A 104 -11.01 22.89 5.07
N ALA A 105 -10.56 22.98 3.81
CA ALA A 105 -10.20 21.83 2.98
C ALA A 105 -8.77 21.29 3.24
N ILE A 106 -8.04 21.89 4.19
CA ILE A 106 -6.64 21.56 4.46
C ILE A 106 -6.46 20.13 5.02
N ASP A 107 -7.42 19.67 5.83
CA ASP A 107 -7.30 18.42 6.59
C ASP A 107 -7.23 17.19 5.65
N ASP A 108 -7.89 17.27 4.48
CA ASP A 108 -7.84 16.21 3.45
C ASP A 108 -6.48 16.16 2.74
N ILE A 109 -5.81 17.31 2.59
CA ILE A 109 -4.48 17.42 2.00
C ILE A 109 -3.42 16.90 2.97
N GLU A 110 -3.52 17.27 4.24
CA GLU A 110 -2.57 16.83 5.28
C GLU A 110 -2.55 15.30 5.42
N LYS A 111 -3.70 14.64 5.29
CA LYS A 111 -3.79 13.16 5.27
C LYS A 111 -2.92 12.53 4.19
N LYS A 112 -2.81 13.16 3.01
CA LYS A 112 -2.05 12.63 1.87
C LYS A 112 -0.56 12.98 1.89
N LYS A 113 -0.13 13.83 2.84
CA LYS A 113 1.28 14.26 2.94
C LYS A 113 2.22 13.11 3.26
N GLU A 114 1.73 12.09 3.98
CA GLU A 114 2.50 10.87 4.26
C GLU A 114 2.48 9.92 3.07
N ILE A 115 3.59 9.86 2.32
CA ILE A 115 3.76 8.91 1.22
C ILE A 115 4.13 7.53 1.79
N LYS A 116 3.13 6.68 2.01
CA LYS A 116 3.36 5.24 2.30
C LYS A 116 3.74 4.53 1.00
N ARG A 117 5.04 4.31 0.79
CA ARG A 117 5.53 3.55 -0.36
C ARG A 117 5.26 2.06 -0.16
N ARG A 118 4.91 1.37 -1.25
CA ARG A 118 4.81 -0.10 -1.24
C ARG A 118 6.18 -0.68 -0.88
N VAL A 119 6.27 -1.41 0.22
CA VAL A 119 7.48 -2.15 0.58
C VAL A 119 7.57 -3.38 -0.32
N LEU A 120 8.73 -3.60 -0.93
CA LEU A 120 8.99 -4.82 -1.69
C LEU A 120 8.99 -6.01 -0.72
N LYS A 121 8.21 -7.05 -1.02
CA LYS A 121 8.19 -8.28 -0.25
C LYS A 121 9.53 -9.00 -0.43
N LYS A 122 10.37 -9.00 0.60
CA LYS A 122 11.64 -9.74 0.61
C LYS A 122 11.37 -11.20 0.96
N ASN A 123 12.06 -12.14 0.31
CA ASN A 123 11.96 -13.56 0.64
C ASN A 123 12.69 -13.84 1.98
N PRO A 124 12.01 -14.28 3.05
CA PRO A 124 12.64 -14.51 4.35
C PRO A 124 13.58 -15.73 4.36
N LEU A 125 13.38 -16.71 3.48
CA LEU A 125 14.29 -17.87 3.44
C LEU A 125 15.69 -17.47 2.93
N GLU A 126 15.74 -16.49 2.03
CA GLU A 126 16.97 -15.98 1.42
C GLU A 126 17.51 -14.74 2.14
N ASN A 127 16.64 -13.90 2.72
CA ASN A 127 17.02 -12.69 3.44
C ASN A 127 16.91 -12.88 4.95
N LEU A 128 18.07 -13.02 5.62
CA LEU A 128 18.16 -13.18 7.08
C LEU A 128 17.45 -12.04 7.83
N GLY A 129 17.62 -10.78 7.40
CA GLY A 129 16.98 -9.64 8.07
C GLY A 129 15.45 -9.76 8.09
N ALA A 130 14.86 -10.12 6.95
CA ALA A 130 13.42 -10.36 6.85
C ALA A 130 12.97 -11.57 7.68
N MET A 131 13.78 -12.63 7.77
CA MET A 131 13.48 -13.77 8.65
C MET A 131 13.51 -13.38 10.12
N LEU A 132 14.47 -12.55 10.52
CA LEU A 132 14.65 -12.15 11.91
C LEU A 132 13.58 -11.15 12.38
N GLU A 133 13.12 -10.27 11.49
CA GLU A 133 11.96 -9.40 11.74
C GLU A 133 10.68 -10.21 11.98
N LEU A 134 10.48 -11.31 11.24
CA LEU A 134 9.30 -12.18 11.37
C LEU A 134 9.43 -13.17 12.53
N ASN A 135 10.60 -13.75 12.71
CA ASN A 135 10.86 -14.78 13.71
C ASN A 135 12.22 -14.54 14.40
N PRO A 136 12.24 -13.89 15.57
CA PRO A 136 13.47 -13.61 16.29
C PRO A 136 14.19 -14.90 16.75
N TYR A 137 13.47 -16.00 17.00
CA TYR A 137 14.04 -17.29 17.40
C TYR A 137 14.83 -17.97 16.27
N ALA A 138 14.65 -17.57 15.01
CA ALA A 138 15.47 -18.09 13.92
C ALA A 138 16.97 -17.77 14.11
N LYS A 139 17.30 -16.68 14.81
CA LYS A 139 18.70 -16.31 15.12
C LYS A 139 19.36 -17.32 16.05
N THR A 140 18.67 -17.67 17.13
CA THR A 140 19.17 -18.59 18.15
C THR A 140 19.28 -20.00 17.58
N ALA A 141 18.28 -20.45 16.83
CA ALA A 141 18.30 -21.74 16.16
C ALA A 141 19.49 -21.89 15.20
N ARG A 142 19.70 -20.94 14.26
CA ARG A 142 20.86 -20.97 13.34
C ARG A 142 22.19 -20.94 14.07
N ARG A 143 22.29 -20.19 15.18
CA ARG A 143 23.53 -20.12 15.98
C ARG A 143 23.84 -21.46 16.64
N MET A 144 22.84 -22.11 17.24
CA MET A 144 23.01 -23.43 17.85
C MET A 144 23.40 -24.49 16.81
N GLU A 145 22.80 -24.44 15.62
CA GLU A 145 23.15 -25.33 14.51
C GLU A 145 24.61 -25.18 14.06
N LEU A 146 25.09 -23.94 13.90
CA LEU A 146 26.48 -23.67 13.52
C LEU A 146 27.47 -24.25 14.54
N VAL A 147 27.25 -23.97 15.82
CA VAL A 147 28.09 -24.50 16.91
C VAL A 147 28.10 -26.04 16.89
N ALA A 148 26.95 -26.67 16.68
CA ALA A 148 26.86 -28.12 16.57
C ALA A 148 27.57 -28.67 15.31
N GLN A 149 27.48 -27.99 14.17
CA GLN A 149 28.17 -28.37 12.94
C GLN A 149 29.68 -28.27 13.09
N GLU A 150 30.19 -27.18 13.66
CA GLU A 150 31.62 -27.01 13.96
C GLU A 150 32.14 -28.14 14.84
N GLY A 151 31.40 -28.49 15.90
CA GLY A 151 31.73 -29.63 16.76
C GLY A 151 31.78 -30.95 16.00
N ARG A 152 30.80 -31.22 15.12
CA ARG A 152 30.76 -32.43 14.29
C ARG A 152 31.90 -32.49 13.28
N VAL A 153 32.25 -31.38 12.64
CA VAL A 153 33.34 -31.31 11.66
C VAL A 153 34.68 -31.59 12.35
N LYS A 154 34.93 -30.97 13.52
CA LYS A 154 36.13 -31.24 14.33
C LYS A 154 36.22 -32.71 14.73
N ALA A 155 35.15 -33.27 15.29
CA ALA A 155 35.10 -34.68 15.69
C ALA A 155 35.28 -35.65 14.51
N LYS A 156 34.72 -35.35 13.33
CA LYS A 156 34.93 -36.15 12.11
C LYS A 156 36.38 -36.08 11.64
N ALA A 157 37.00 -34.90 11.67
CA ALA A 157 38.39 -34.73 11.28
C ALA A 157 39.35 -35.50 12.20
N GLU A 158 39.11 -35.47 13.51
CA GLU A 158 39.88 -36.24 14.50
C GLU A 158 39.72 -37.75 14.30
N LYS A 159 38.48 -38.23 14.13
CA LYS A 159 38.21 -39.65 13.83
C LYS A 159 38.89 -40.11 12.54
N LEU A 160 38.90 -39.27 11.50
CA LEU A 160 39.56 -39.58 10.24
C LEU A 160 41.08 -39.66 10.40
N LYS A 161 41.70 -38.77 11.19
CA LYS A 161 43.14 -38.81 11.50
C LYS A 161 43.52 -40.09 12.25
N LEU A 162 42.74 -40.48 13.25
CA LEU A 162 42.97 -41.71 14.01
C LEU A 162 42.88 -42.97 13.13
N LYS A 163 41.88 -43.03 12.22
CA LYS A 163 41.75 -44.12 11.24
C LYS A 163 42.93 -44.17 10.25
N ARG A 164 43.50 -43.01 9.89
CA ARG A 164 44.66 -42.92 8.99
C ARG A 164 45.97 -43.30 9.69
N SER A 165 46.09 -43.13 11.01
CA SER A 165 47.30 -43.48 11.76
C SER A 165 47.38 -44.95 12.19
N THR A 166 46.26 -45.67 12.25
CA THR A 166 46.25 -47.12 12.53
C THR A 166 46.55 -47.92 11.25
N PRO A 167 47.70 -48.63 11.14
CA PRO A 167 47.95 -49.49 9.99
C PRO A 167 46.97 -50.68 10.00
N GLN A 168 46.29 -50.91 8.87
CA GLN A 168 45.48 -52.12 8.69
C GLN A 168 46.42 -53.32 8.69
N VAL A 169 46.36 -54.17 9.71
CA VAL A 169 47.04 -55.46 9.71
C VAL A 169 46.39 -56.30 8.61
N LEU A 170 47.02 -56.35 7.45
CA LEU A 170 46.71 -57.33 6.40
C LEU A 170 46.92 -58.71 7.00
N GLN A 171 45.83 -59.39 7.36
CA GLN A 171 45.87 -60.78 7.77
C GLN A 171 46.27 -61.61 6.54
N PHE A 172 47.57 -61.86 6.39
CA PHE A 172 48.10 -62.81 5.42
C PHE A 172 47.43 -64.17 5.68
N ARG A 173 46.82 -64.73 4.63
CA ARG A 173 46.14 -66.03 4.67
C ARG A 173 47.09 -67.09 5.25
N ARG A 174 46.56 -67.91 6.18
CA ARG A 174 47.26 -69.02 6.84
C ARG A 174 47.94 -69.94 5.80
N PRO A 175 49.18 -70.42 6.06
CA PRO A 175 49.87 -71.31 5.14
C PRO A 175 49.15 -72.67 5.04
N ILE A 176 49.03 -73.19 3.83
CA ILE A 176 48.49 -74.51 3.52
C ILE A 176 49.52 -75.54 4.02
N SER A 177 49.14 -76.38 4.97
CA SER A 177 49.94 -77.52 5.42
C SER A 177 50.02 -78.56 4.30
N VAL A 178 51.22 -78.73 3.72
CA VAL A 178 51.55 -79.86 2.86
C VAL A 178 51.86 -81.05 3.78
N THR A 179 51.05 -82.10 3.74
CA THR A 179 51.35 -83.39 4.37
C THR A 179 52.00 -84.30 3.34
N GLU A 180 53.27 -84.65 3.57
CA GLU A 180 53.99 -85.72 2.89
C GLU A 180 53.49 -87.09 3.35
N ALA A 181 53.08 -87.95 2.40
CA ALA A 181 53.28 -89.40 2.35
C ALA A 181 52.61 -89.96 1.07
#